data_AF-A0AAV7F9D6-F1
#
_entry.id   AF-A0AAV7F9D6-F1
#
_cell.length_a   1.000
_cell.length_b   1.000
_cell.length_c   1.000
_cell.angle_alpha   90.00
_cell.angle_beta   90.00
_cell.angle_gamma   90.00
#
_symmetry.space_group_name_H-M   'P 1'
#
loop_
_entity.id
_entity.type
_entity.pdbx_description
1 polymer ?
#
loop_
_entity_poly.entity_id
_entity_poly.type
_entity_poly.pdbx_seq_one_letter_code
_entity_poly.pdbx_strand_id
1 'polypeptide(L)'
;MVGINIRPRSSVEHAAYTVGPGNGYFEFIPHSDDGFLGEEPQPVPLTQVRVGELYEVVVTNYSGLYRYRMGDIVKVSGFYNSMPDLQFVRRKNVVLSVLSDKTTEVDLLRATESASNLYLTGEEVEILDFTSYGDLSTDPPHYVIFWELSDRVSSEEILQKCCNCLDRSFAESCYNTVRKNGSIGPPELRIVAQGTFTKICEYYQSLGSSIIQFKTPRCITRSNTPMLKILEDNVIARFFSTMYENQK
;
A
#
# COMPACT_ATOMS: atom_id res chain seq x y z
N MET A 1 -12.97 -18.11 -6.78
CA MET A 1 -13.74 -17.54 -5.65
C MET A 1 -13.38 -18.35 -4.41
N VAL A 2 -12.83 -17.74 -3.35
CA VAL A 2 -12.32 -18.48 -2.18
C VAL A 2 -13.44 -18.82 -1.19
N GLY A 3 -14.33 -17.87 -0.92
CA GLY A 3 -15.45 -18.05 0.02
C GLY A 3 -16.64 -17.14 -0.29
N ILE A 4 -17.72 -17.32 0.47
CA ILE A 4 -18.97 -16.56 0.35
C ILE A 4 -19.27 -15.88 1.68
N ASN A 5 -19.74 -14.63 1.64
CA ASN A 5 -20.26 -13.98 2.84
C ASN A 5 -21.65 -14.54 3.18
N ILE A 6 -21.69 -15.44 4.16
CA ILE A 6 -22.92 -16.07 4.67
C ILE A 6 -23.75 -15.15 5.58
N ARG A 7 -23.18 -14.02 6.01
CA ARG A 7 -23.83 -13.02 6.88
C ARG A 7 -23.79 -11.63 6.19
N PRO A 8 -24.50 -11.44 5.06
CA PRO A 8 -24.39 -10.22 4.23
C PRO A 8 -24.91 -8.94 4.92
N ARG A 9 -25.59 -9.06 6.06
CA ARG A 9 -26.08 -7.93 6.86
C ARG A 9 -25.10 -7.44 7.92
N SER A 10 -23.91 -8.05 8.04
CA SER A 10 -22.87 -7.53 8.93
C SER A 10 -22.34 -6.20 8.42
N SER A 11 -21.84 -5.35 9.34
CA SER A 11 -21.14 -4.12 8.97
C SER A 11 -19.93 -4.45 8.10
N VAL A 12 -19.55 -3.56 7.18
CA VAL A 12 -18.40 -3.73 6.27
C VAL A 12 -17.11 -4.09 7.03
N GLU A 13 -16.89 -3.50 8.21
CA GLU A 13 -15.74 -3.78 9.07
C GLU A 13 -15.69 -5.21 9.63
N HIS A 14 -16.81 -5.92 9.67
CA HIS A 14 -16.96 -7.30 10.17
C HIS A 14 -17.35 -8.26 9.04
N ALA A 15 -17.13 -7.88 7.78
CA ALA A 15 -17.38 -8.76 6.64
C ALA A 15 -16.42 -9.96 6.68
N ALA A 16 -16.98 -11.17 6.74
CA ALA A 16 -16.23 -12.41 6.74
C ALA A 16 -16.76 -13.34 5.64
N TYR A 17 -15.86 -14.13 5.07
CA TYR A 17 -16.14 -15.02 3.94
C TYR A 17 -15.84 -16.45 4.36
N THR A 18 -16.86 -17.30 4.35
CA THR A 18 -16.71 -18.72 4.67
C THR A 18 -16.15 -19.46 3.47
N VAL A 19 -15.07 -20.22 3.66
CA VAL A 19 -14.43 -20.99 2.59
C VAL A 19 -15.36 -22.08 2.08
N GLY A 20 -15.49 -22.17 0.76
CA GLY A 20 -16.33 -23.19 0.11
C GLY A 20 -15.56 -24.51 -0.06
N PRO A 21 -16.11 -25.67 0.37
CA PRO A 21 -15.40 -26.96 0.35
C PRO A 21 -15.11 -27.53 -1.04
N GLY A 22 -15.66 -26.94 -2.12
CA GLY A 22 -15.45 -27.37 -3.51
C GLY A 22 -14.52 -26.47 -4.34
N ASN A 23 -14.00 -25.37 -3.77
CA ASN A 23 -13.30 -24.33 -4.55
C ASN A 23 -11.79 -24.58 -4.74
N GLY A 24 -11.27 -25.66 -4.17
CA GLY A 24 -9.86 -26.01 -4.16
C GLY A 24 -9.39 -26.50 -2.81
N TYR A 25 -8.13 -26.90 -2.73
CA TYR A 25 -7.43 -27.17 -1.49
C TYR A 25 -6.74 -25.88 -1.02
N PHE A 26 -6.93 -25.53 0.26
CA PHE A 26 -6.42 -24.29 0.84
C PHE A 26 -5.46 -24.61 2.00
N GLU A 27 -4.29 -23.99 1.95
CA GLU A 27 -3.31 -23.97 3.03
C GLU A 27 -3.14 -22.53 3.53
N PHE A 28 -2.70 -22.38 4.76
CA PHE A 28 -2.61 -21.11 5.46
C PHE A 28 -1.23 -20.98 6.08
N ILE A 29 -0.45 -20.01 5.63
CA ILE A 29 0.88 -19.73 6.19
C ILE A 29 0.69 -18.74 7.34
N PRO A 30 1.05 -19.09 8.59
CA PRO A 30 0.97 -18.17 9.73
C PRO A 30 1.68 -16.84 9.42
N HIS A 31 1.06 -15.72 9.77
CA HIS A 31 1.59 -14.39 9.52
C HIS A 31 1.56 -13.56 10.79
N SER A 32 2.64 -12.80 11.05
CA SER A 32 2.73 -11.84 12.14
C SER A 32 3.11 -10.47 11.59
N ASP A 33 2.49 -9.40 12.08
CA ASP A 33 2.83 -8.04 11.64
C ASP A 33 4.22 -7.57 12.14
N ASP A 34 4.81 -8.25 13.12
CA ASP A 34 6.10 -7.90 13.73
C ASP A 34 7.35 -8.27 12.90
N GLY A 35 7.20 -8.70 11.64
CA GLY A 35 8.32 -8.90 10.71
C GLY A 35 9.35 -9.98 11.09
N PHE A 36 9.19 -10.65 12.23
CA PHE A 36 10.11 -11.66 12.76
C PHE A 36 9.46 -13.05 12.77
N LEU A 37 9.69 -13.80 11.70
CA LEU A 37 9.72 -15.26 11.75
C LEU A 37 11.05 -15.67 11.12
N GLY A 38 12.02 -16.05 11.97
CA GLY A 38 13.37 -16.41 11.53
C GLY A 38 13.41 -17.62 10.59
N GLU A 39 12.38 -18.48 10.63
CA GLU A 39 12.13 -19.56 9.69
C GLU A 39 10.83 -19.29 8.90
N GLU A 40 10.76 -19.68 7.62
CA GLU A 40 9.50 -19.63 6.88
C GLU A 40 8.47 -20.51 7.60
N PRO A 41 7.36 -19.92 8.11
CA PRO A 41 6.39 -20.67 8.88
C PRO A 41 5.72 -21.74 7.99
N GLN A 42 5.62 -22.95 8.51
CA GLN A 42 5.04 -24.08 7.77
C GLN A 42 3.54 -23.83 7.50
N PRO A 43 3.07 -24.03 6.26
CA PRO A 43 1.64 -23.92 5.95
C PRO A 43 0.83 -24.92 6.77
N VAL A 44 -0.27 -24.46 7.37
CA VAL A 44 -1.24 -25.30 8.06
C VAL A 44 -2.46 -25.55 7.17
N PRO A 45 -3.09 -26.73 7.24
CA PRO A 45 -4.33 -26.99 6.51
C PRO A 45 -5.48 -26.14 7.08
N LEU A 46 -6.54 -26.00 6.27
CA LEU A 46 -7.77 -25.28 6.61
C LEU A 46 -8.37 -25.64 7.99
N THR A 47 -8.20 -26.88 8.45
CA THR A 47 -8.75 -27.37 9.73
C THR A 47 -7.91 -27.00 10.96
N GLN A 48 -6.68 -26.50 10.77
CA GLN A 48 -5.75 -26.19 11.86
C GLN A 48 -5.56 -24.68 12.09
N VAL A 49 -6.32 -23.86 11.38
CA VAL A 49 -6.31 -22.41 11.59
C VAL A 49 -6.96 -22.04 12.93
N ARG A 50 -6.50 -20.96 13.56
CA ARG A 50 -6.97 -20.52 14.88
C ARG A 50 -7.67 -19.18 14.79
N VAL A 51 -8.78 -19.03 15.54
CA VAL A 51 -9.52 -17.76 15.63
C VAL A 51 -8.60 -16.67 16.18
N GLY A 52 -8.63 -15.50 15.54
CA GLY A 52 -7.84 -14.33 15.93
C GLY A 52 -6.48 -14.23 15.24
N GLU A 53 -5.95 -15.33 14.71
CA GLU A 53 -4.65 -15.37 14.04
C GLU A 53 -4.72 -14.91 12.58
N LEU A 54 -3.58 -14.42 12.07
CA LEU A 54 -3.39 -13.96 10.71
C LEU A 54 -2.70 -15.03 9.87
N TYR A 55 -3.13 -15.16 8.61
CA TYR A 55 -2.56 -16.12 7.69
C TYR A 55 -2.48 -15.57 6.26
N GLU A 56 -1.43 -15.96 5.53
CA GLU A 56 -1.37 -15.82 4.08
C GLU A 56 -2.02 -17.04 3.41
N VAL A 57 -2.94 -16.81 2.46
CA VAL A 57 -3.68 -17.87 1.79
C VAL A 57 -2.85 -18.49 0.66
N VAL A 58 -2.80 -19.82 0.64
CA VAL A 58 -2.21 -20.63 -0.44
C VAL A 58 -3.30 -21.51 -1.04
N VAL A 59 -3.38 -21.55 -2.37
CA VAL A 59 -4.43 -22.28 -3.09
C VAL A 59 -3.86 -23.34 -4.03
N THR A 60 -4.50 -24.50 -4.03
CA THR A 60 -4.38 -25.50 -5.09
C THR A 60 -5.75 -25.75 -5.71
N ASN A 61 -5.90 -25.61 -7.03
CA ASN A 61 -7.20 -25.74 -7.69
C ASN A 61 -7.15 -26.45 -9.05
N TYR A 62 -8.32 -26.76 -9.60
CA TYR A 62 -8.48 -27.45 -10.88
C TYR A 62 -8.03 -26.63 -12.11
N SER A 63 -7.77 -25.34 -11.95
CA SER A 63 -7.28 -24.46 -13.01
C SER A 63 -5.75 -24.49 -13.16
N GLY A 64 -5.07 -25.37 -12.41
CA GLY A 64 -3.62 -25.57 -12.53
C GLY A 64 -2.78 -24.70 -11.61
N LEU A 65 -3.39 -24.00 -10.63
CA LEU A 65 -2.64 -23.39 -9.54
C LEU A 65 -2.30 -24.49 -8.53
N TYR A 66 -1.00 -24.69 -8.25
CA TYR A 66 -0.52 -25.67 -7.27
C TYR A 66 0.33 -24.96 -6.21
N ARG A 67 -0.11 -25.07 -4.96
CA ARG A 67 0.50 -24.38 -3.80
C ARG A 67 0.80 -22.90 -4.10
N TYR A 68 -0.13 -22.26 -4.82
CA TYR A 68 0.03 -20.88 -5.26
C TYR A 68 -0.24 -19.93 -4.10
N ARG A 69 0.77 -19.14 -3.73
CA ARG A 69 0.65 -18.08 -2.72
C ARG A 69 -0.18 -16.95 -3.29
N MET A 70 -1.40 -16.78 -2.79
CA MET A 70 -2.31 -15.71 -3.24
C MET A 70 -1.79 -14.33 -2.84
N GLY A 71 -1.00 -14.26 -1.78
CA GLY A 71 -0.58 -13.02 -1.13
C GLY A 71 -1.69 -12.38 -0.30
N ASP A 72 -2.90 -12.93 -0.24
CA ASP A 72 -3.97 -12.35 0.60
C ASP A 72 -3.72 -12.73 2.07
N ILE A 73 -3.65 -11.72 2.94
CA ILE A 73 -3.58 -11.85 4.40
C ILE A 73 -5.00 -11.79 4.95
N VAL A 74 -5.38 -12.82 5.68
CA VAL A 74 -6.70 -13.00 6.27
C VAL A 74 -6.61 -13.25 7.76
N LYS A 75 -7.60 -12.77 8.51
CA LYS A 75 -7.80 -13.09 9.92
C LYS A 75 -8.92 -14.11 10.04
N VAL A 76 -8.73 -15.15 10.83
CA VAL A 76 -9.83 -16.08 11.14
C VAL A 76 -10.74 -15.42 12.17
N SER A 77 -11.94 -15.05 11.74
CA SER A 77 -12.94 -14.38 12.59
C SER A 77 -13.81 -15.36 13.38
N GLY A 78 -13.88 -16.61 12.94
CA GLY A 78 -14.69 -17.66 13.54
C GLY A 78 -14.82 -18.86 12.61
N PHE A 79 -15.84 -19.68 12.86
CA PHE A 79 -16.17 -20.82 12.03
C PHE A 79 -17.68 -20.87 11.77
N TYR A 80 -18.05 -21.22 10.55
CA TYR A 80 -19.38 -21.68 10.21
C TYR A 80 -19.35 -23.20 10.09
N ASN A 81 -19.95 -23.87 11.08
CA ASN A 81 -19.75 -25.30 11.32
C ASN A 81 -18.24 -25.61 11.44
N SER A 82 -17.68 -26.40 10.53
CA SER A 82 -16.25 -26.74 10.52
C SER A 82 -15.43 -25.90 9.53
N MET A 83 -16.04 -24.94 8.82
CA MET A 83 -15.38 -24.11 7.82
C MET A 83 -14.98 -22.75 8.43
N PRO A 84 -13.75 -22.28 8.24
CA PRO A 84 -13.32 -21.01 8.80
C PRO A 84 -13.98 -19.83 8.08
N ASP A 85 -14.36 -18.83 8.87
CA ASP A 85 -14.81 -17.52 8.42
C ASP A 85 -13.60 -16.59 8.32
N LEU A 86 -13.20 -16.26 7.08
CA LEU A 86 -12.02 -15.45 6.80
C LEU A 86 -12.41 -13.98 6.65
N GLN A 87 -11.86 -13.12 7.50
CA GLN A 87 -11.91 -11.68 7.34
C GLN A 87 -10.69 -11.24 6.53
N PHE A 88 -10.93 -10.57 5.40
CA PHE A 88 -9.84 -10.02 4.60
C PHE A 88 -9.18 -8.86 5.35
N VAL A 89 -7.86 -8.90 5.48
CA VAL A 89 -7.09 -7.83 6.14
C VAL A 89 -6.40 -6.96 5.10
N ARG A 90 -5.56 -7.58 4.27
CA ARG A 90 -4.79 -6.90 3.22
C ARG A 90 -4.22 -7.89 2.23
N ARG A 91 -3.65 -7.41 1.12
CA ARG A 91 -2.81 -8.23 0.24
C ARG A 91 -1.35 -7.88 0.47
N LYS A 92 -0.53 -8.90 0.72
CA LYS A 92 0.93 -8.85 0.76
C LYS A 92 1.44 -8.19 -0.50
N ASN A 93 2.30 -7.19 -0.34
CA ASN A 93 2.88 -6.37 -1.40
C ASN A 93 1.88 -5.47 -2.18
N VAL A 94 0.63 -5.31 -1.72
CA VAL A 94 -0.24 -4.22 -2.19
C VAL A 94 -0.09 -3.08 -1.22
N VAL A 95 0.64 -2.06 -1.65
CA VAL A 95 1.14 -0.99 -0.78
C VAL A 95 0.32 0.28 -1.02
N LEU A 96 -0.27 0.45 -2.21
CA LEU A 96 -1.25 1.48 -2.53
C LEU A 96 -2.40 0.91 -3.36
N SER A 97 -3.61 0.91 -2.80
CA SER A 97 -4.82 0.74 -3.59
C SER A 97 -5.83 1.75 -3.09
N VAL A 98 -5.97 2.86 -3.82
CA VAL A 98 -7.00 3.86 -3.58
C VAL A 98 -8.37 3.30 -3.96
N LEU A 99 -8.42 2.44 -5.01
CA LEU A 99 -9.65 1.77 -5.44
C LEU A 99 -9.41 0.31 -5.86
N SER A 100 -9.30 0.04 -7.16
CA SER A 100 -9.06 -1.29 -7.76
C SER A 100 -7.71 -1.38 -8.47
N ASP A 101 -6.96 -0.27 -8.48
CA ASP A 101 -5.62 -0.23 -9.03
C ASP A 101 -4.66 -0.97 -8.09
N LYS A 102 -3.80 -1.78 -8.69
CA LYS A 102 -2.81 -2.59 -7.98
C LYS A 102 -1.46 -1.90 -8.12
N THR A 103 -1.32 -0.73 -7.50
CA THR A 103 -0.04 -0.02 -7.51
C THR A 103 0.83 -0.61 -6.41
N THR A 104 1.93 -1.25 -6.81
CA THR A 104 2.86 -1.88 -5.87
C THR A 104 3.92 -0.88 -5.40
N GLU A 105 4.59 -1.17 -4.29
CA GLU A 105 5.77 -0.40 -3.85
C GLU A 105 6.88 -0.37 -4.90
N VAL A 106 7.02 -1.44 -5.68
CA VAL A 106 7.99 -1.52 -6.78
C VAL A 106 7.64 -0.52 -7.89
N ASP A 107 6.36 -0.34 -8.19
CA ASP A 107 5.91 0.61 -9.20
C ASP A 107 6.14 2.05 -8.73
N LEU A 108 5.88 2.32 -7.45
CA LEU A 108 6.14 3.62 -6.83
C LEU A 108 7.63 3.95 -6.78
N LEU A 109 8.48 2.96 -6.43
CA LEU A 109 9.92 3.11 -6.43
C LEU A 109 10.44 3.40 -7.84
N ARG A 110 10.02 2.61 -8.84
CA ARG A 110 10.39 2.82 -10.25
C ARG A 110 9.94 4.19 -10.76
N ALA A 111 8.74 4.63 -10.39
CA ALA A 111 8.22 5.94 -10.76
C ALA A 111 9.07 7.06 -10.14
N THR A 112 9.45 6.92 -8.87
CA THR A 112 10.28 7.86 -8.13
C THR A 112 11.69 7.93 -8.71
N GLU A 113 12.33 6.79 -8.96
CA GLU A 113 13.64 6.70 -9.62
C GLU A 113 13.62 7.33 -11.01
N SER A 114 12.58 7.06 -11.81
CA SER A 114 12.44 7.66 -13.14
C SER A 114 12.32 9.17 -13.08
N ALA A 115 11.53 9.71 -12.14
CA ALA A 115 11.36 11.14 -11.99
C ALA A 115 12.67 11.80 -11.50
N SER A 116 13.35 11.17 -10.54
CA SER A 116 14.66 11.63 -10.04
C SER A 116 15.70 11.69 -11.16
N ASN A 117 15.86 10.60 -11.91
CA ASN A 117 16.88 10.51 -12.97
C ASN A 117 16.66 11.53 -14.10
N LEU A 118 15.40 11.83 -14.44
CA LEU A 118 15.06 12.72 -15.54
C LEU A 118 15.17 14.21 -15.19
N TYR A 119 14.86 14.58 -13.94
CA TYR A 119 14.62 15.98 -13.58
C TYR A 119 15.46 16.48 -12.41
N LEU A 120 15.96 15.61 -11.52
CA LEU A 120 16.73 16.01 -10.35
C LEU A 120 18.24 15.88 -10.54
N THR A 121 18.71 14.98 -11.41
CA THR A 121 20.14 14.80 -11.70
C THR A 121 20.84 16.08 -12.18
N GLY A 122 20.12 16.94 -12.90
CA GLY A 122 20.65 18.22 -13.40
C GLY A 122 20.74 19.33 -12.35
N GLU A 123 20.07 19.17 -11.21
CA GLU A 123 20.00 20.16 -10.12
C GLU A 123 20.91 19.78 -8.94
N GLU A 124 21.64 18.65 -9.02
CA GLU A 124 22.42 18.09 -7.91
C GLU A 124 21.58 17.82 -6.63
N VAL A 125 20.27 17.63 -6.79
CA VAL A 125 19.32 17.32 -5.71
C VAL A 125 19.00 15.83 -5.73
N GLU A 126 18.96 15.21 -4.56
CA GLU A 126 18.61 13.80 -4.37
C GLU A 126 17.38 13.67 -3.49
N ILE A 127 16.64 12.58 -3.69
CA ILE A 127 15.53 12.19 -2.80
C ILE A 127 16.12 11.43 -1.64
N LEU A 128 16.11 12.02 -0.45
CA LEU A 128 16.64 11.41 0.77
C LEU A 128 15.74 10.27 1.24
N ASP A 129 14.43 10.51 1.28
CA ASP A 129 13.45 9.50 1.64
C ASP A 129 12.07 9.87 1.07
N PHE A 130 11.19 8.87 0.95
CA PHE A 130 9.84 9.07 0.43
C PHE A 130 8.83 8.10 1.01
N THR A 131 7.58 8.55 1.07
CA THR A 131 6.43 7.73 1.43
C THR A 131 5.20 8.18 0.65
N SER A 132 4.09 7.48 0.80
CA SER A 132 2.86 7.76 0.06
C SER A 132 1.62 7.29 0.81
N TYR A 133 0.44 7.79 0.43
CA TYR A 133 -0.82 7.23 0.88
C TYR A 133 -1.92 7.51 -0.15
N GLY A 134 -3.04 6.79 -0.01
CA GLY A 134 -4.26 7.05 -0.78
C GLY A 134 -5.17 8.00 -0.01
N ASP A 135 -5.42 9.19 -0.56
CA ASP A 135 -6.41 10.11 0.00
C ASP A 135 -7.80 9.78 -0.54
N LEU A 136 -8.63 9.24 0.36
CA LEU A 136 -10.03 8.90 0.12
C LEU A 136 -11.01 9.99 0.59
N SER A 137 -10.50 11.13 1.08
CA SER A 137 -11.35 12.24 1.55
C SER A 137 -11.83 13.14 0.41
N THR A 138 -11.15 13.11 -0.73
CA THR A 138 -11.53 13.85 -1.93
C THR A 138 -12.36 12.99 -2.87
N ASP A 139 -13.19 13.64 -3.71
CA ASP A 139 -13.92 13.00 -4.79
C ASP A 139 -13.54 13.68 -6.12
N PRO A 140 -12.83 13.00 -7.05
CA PRO A 140 -12.34 11.62 -6.93
C PRO A 140 -11.18 11.47 -5.94
N PRO A 141 -10.99 10.27 -5.35
CA PRO A 141 -9.86 9.99 -4.47
C PRO A 141 -8.55 9.98 -5.26
N HIS A 142 -7.43 10.29 -4.62
CA HIS A 142 -6.15 10.45 -5.33
C HIS A 142 -4.95 9.96 -4.50
N TYR A 143 -3.81 9.79 -5.17
CA TYR A 143 -2.56 9.43 -4.51
C TYR A 143 -1.84 10.65 -4.00
N VAL A 144 -1.29 10.57 -2.79
CA VAL A 144 -0.39 11.58 -2.24
C VAL A 144 0.96 10.95 -2.01
N ILE A 145 2.01 11.60 -2.51
CA ILE A 145 3.39 11.13 -2.43
C ILE A 145 4.20 12.21 -1.72
N PHE A 146 4.92 11.85 -0.68
CA PHE A 146 5.80 12.74 0.08
C PHE A 146 7.25 12.50 -0.28
N TRP A 147 7.98 13.54 -0.63
CA TRP A 147 9.42 13.51 -0.88
C TRP A 147 10.16 14.42 0.10
N GLU A 148 11.20 13.87 0.73
CA GLU A 148 12.23 14.67 1.40
C GLU A 148 13.43 14.77 0.47
N LEU A 149 13.87 16.00 0.19
CA LEU A 149 14.96 16.28 -0.73
C LEU A 149 16.23 16.69 0.02
N SER A 150 17.40 16.44 -0.58
CA SER A 150 18.69 16.81 -0.02
C SER A 150 18.88 18.32 0.07
N ASP A 151 18.35 19.05 -0.91
CA ASP A 151 18.37 20.51 -0.99
C ASP A 151 17.12 21.04 -1.73
N ARG A 152 16.96 22.36 -1.77
CA ARG A 152 15.91 23.04 -2.50
C ARG A 152 16.17 22.99 -4.01
N VAL A 153 15.16 22.56 -4.76
CA VAL A 153 15.18 22.64 -6.22
C VAL A 153 15.04 24.09 -6.67
N SER A 154 15.80 24.49 -7.70
CA SER A 154 15.86 25.89 -8.15
C SER A 154 14.55 26.41 -8.76
N SER A 155 13.71 25.51 -9.28
CA SER A 155 12.44 25.86 -9.94
C SER A 155 11.31 24.90 -9.59
N GLU A 156 10.16 25.46 -9.22
CA GLU A 156 8.91 24.72 -9.00
C GLU A 156 8.43 23.99 -10.28
N GLU A 157 8.81 24.46 -11.47
CA GLU A 157 8.48 23.79 -12.73
C GLU A 157 9.10 22.39 -12.83
N ILE A 158 10.27 22.19 -12.23
CA ILE A 158 10.96 20.89 -12.22
C ILE A 158 10.16 19.92 -11.33
N LEU A 159 9.71 20.38 -10.16
CA LEU A 159 8.87 19.59 -9.26
C LEU A 159 7.52 19.24 -9.89
N GLN A 160 6.94 20.17 -10.65
CA GLN A 160 5.73 19.91 -11.42
C GLN A 160 5.97 18.85 -12.52
N LYS A 161 7.12 18.89 -13.20
CA LYS A 161 7.52 17.85 -14.17
C LYS A 161 7.74 16.50 -13.48
N CYS A 162 8.32 16.47 -12.28
CA CYS A 162 8.44 15.25 -11.47
C CYS A 162 7.06 14.67 -11.13
N CYS A 163 6.12 15.50 -10.68
CA CYS A 163 4.74 15.07 -10.40
C CYS A 163 4.06 14.47 -11.66
N ASN A 164 4.23 15.12 -12.81
CA ASN A 164 3.74 14.62 -14.09
C ASN A 164 4.42 13.31 -14.54
N CYS A 165 5.71 13.15 -14.21
CA CYS A 165 6.44 11.92 -14.46
C CYS A 165 5.92 10.78 -13.59
N LEU A 166 5.62 11.03 -12.32
CA LEU A 166 5.02 10.04 -11.41
C LEU A 166 3.69 9.53 -11.98
N ASP A 167 2.79 10.44 -12.37
CA ASP A 167 1.49 10.08 -12.97
C ASP A 167 1.65 9.22 -14.24
N ARG A 168 2.64 9.56 -15.08
CA ARG A 168 2.97 8.81 -16.30
C ARG A 168 3.59 7.44 -16.00
N SER A 169 4.44 7.32 -15.01
CA SER A 169 5.16 6.07 -14.70
C SER A 169 4.23 5.01 -14.12
N PHE A 170 3.10 5.39 -13.52
CA PHE A 170 2.04 4.45 -13.12
C PHE A 170 1.30 3.81 -14.31
N ALA A 171 1.64 4.18 -15.55
CA ALA A 171 0.96 3.73 -16.77
C ALA A 171 1.11 2.24 -17.12
N GLU A 172 1.96 1.48 -16.42
CA GLU A 172 2.08 0.02 -16.63
C GLU A 172 1.00 -0.80 -15.92
N SER A 173 0.10 -0.15 -15.17
CA SER A 173 -0.99 -0.81 -14.43
C SER A 173 -2.38 -0.32 -14.84
N CYS A 174 -3.43 -0.99 -14.34
CA CYS A 174 -4.83 -0.58 -14.50
C CYS A 174 -5.13 0.87 -14.04
N TYR A 175 -4.18 1.52 -13.34
CA TYR A 175 -4.23 2.93 -12.92
C TYR A 175 -4.56 3.90 -14.07
N ASN A 176 -3.93 3.79 -15.24
CA ASN A 176 -4.13 4.77 -16.33
C ASN A 176 -5.58 4.76 -16.84
N THR A 177 -6.22 3.59 -16.86
CA THR A 177 -7.62 3.45 -17.25
C THR A 177 -8.57 4.11 -16.25
N VAL A 178 -8.33 3.91 -14.95
CA VAL A 178 -9.14 4.51 -13.87
C VAL A 178 -8.81 5.99 -13.60
N ARG A 179 -7.63 6.46 -14.01
CA ARG A 179 -7.25 7.88 -13.98
C ARG A 179 -7.94 8.64 -15.10
N LYS A 180 -7.93 8.09 -16.33
CA LYS A 180 -8.58 8.69 -17.51
C LYS A 180 -10.11 8.68 -17.44
N ASN A 181 -10.71 7.67 -16.83
CA ASN A 181 -12.17 7.61 -16.65
C ASN A 181 -12.67 8.51 -15.49
N GLY A 182 -11.77 9.16 -14.75
CA GLY A 182 -12.10 10.07 -13.65
C GLY A 182 -12.42 9.40 -12.32
N SER A 183 -12.22 8.08 -12.18
CA SER A 183 -12.39 7.37 -10.91
C SER A 183 -11.27 7.66 -9.91
N ILE A 184 -10.08 8.04 -10.38
CA ILE A 184 -8.95 8.50 -9.57
C ILE A 184 -8.56 9.93 -10.00
N GLY A 185 -8.36 10.81 -9.02
CA GLY A 185 -7.90 12.19 -9.19
C GLY A 185 -6.42 12.30 -9.54
N PRO A 186 -5.93 13.50 -9.88
CA PRO A 186 -4.51 13.73 -10.13
C PRO A 186 -3.69 13.39 -8.88
N PRO A 187 -2.57 12.64 -9.02
CA PRO A 187 -1.68 12.42 -7.90
C PRO A 187 -1.10 13.75 -7.43
N GLU A 188 -0.91 13.86 -6.12
CA GLU A 188 -0.34 14.99 -5.44
C GLU A 188 1.09 14.64 -4.99
N LEU A 189 2.05 15.46 -5.40
CA LEU A 189 3.41 15.43 -4.88
C LEU A 189 3.56 16.51 -3.81
N ARG A 190 3.94 16.10 -2.60
CA ARG A 190 4.21 16.98 -1.47
C ARG A 190 5.67 16.93 -1.10
N ILE A 191 6.33 18.08 -1.09
CA ILE A 191 7.71 18.17 -0.63
C ILE A 191 7.68 18.46 0.87
N VAL A 192 8.42 17.70 1.65
CA VAL A 192 8.57 17.92 3.09
C VAL A 192 9.93 18.53 3.41
N ALA A 193 10.01 19.23 4.53
CA ALA A 193 11.26 19.80 5.01
C ALA A 193 12.31 18.72 5.31
N GLN A 194 13.59 19.03 5.11
CA GLN A 194 14.68 18.14 5.48
C GLN A 194 14.65 17.81 6.98
N GLY A 195 14.89 16.55 7.32
CA GLY A 195 14.80 16.00 8.67
C GLY A 195 13.38 15.60 9.10
N THR A 196 12.39 15.62 8.20
CA THR A 196 11.01 15.19 8.54
C THR A 196 10.98 13.70 8.82
N PHE A 197 11.61 12.87 7.99
CA PHE A 197 11.70 11.43 8.24
C PHE A 197 12.54 11.10 9.48
N THR A 198 13.53 11.92 9.81
CA THR A 198 14.27 11.81 11.09
C THR A 198 13.34 12.03 12.29
N LYS A 199 12.47 13.06 12.25
CA LYS A 199 11.47 13.29 13.32
C LYS A 199 10.47 12.13 13.44
N ILE A 200 10.10 11.52 12.31
CA ILE A 200 9.24 10.32 12.30
C ILE A 200 9.97 9.17 13.00
N CYS A 201 11.24 8.91 12.65
CA CYS A 201 12.06 7.92 13.33
C CYS A 201 12.10 8.17 14.85
N GLU A 202 12.44 9.38 15.28
CA GLU A 202 12.51 9.78 16.70
C GLU A 202 11.17 9.59 17.43
N TYR A 203 10.05 9.90 16.78
CA TYR A 203 8.71 9.68 17.33
C TYR A 203 8.46 8.19 17.61
N TYR A 204 8.74 7.30 16.67
CA TYR A 204 8.57 5.86 16.87
C TYR A 204 9.58 5.26 17.87
N GLN A 205 10.77 5.86 17.98
CA GLN A 205 11.74 5.51 19.02
C GLN A 205 11.18 5.80 20.41
N SER A 206 10.53 6.96 20.60
CA SER A 206 9.90 7.32 21.87
C SER A 206 8.78 6.35 22.28
N LEU A 207 8.18 5.66 21.31
CA LEU A 207 7.16 4.62 21.51
C LEU A 207 7.75 3.22 21.77
N GLY A 208 9.08 3.08 21.82
CA GLY A 208 9.77 1.83 22.16
C GLY A 208 10.29 1.02 20.97
N SER A 209 10.28 1.57 19.75
CA SER A 209 10.88 0.93 18.58
C SER A 209 12.41 1.11 18.55
N SER A 210 13.15 0.07 18.15
CA SER A 210 14.62 0.12 18.04
C SER A 210 15.07 1.02 16.88
N ILE A 211 15.97 1.96 17.17
CA ILE A 211 16.56 2.94 16.22
C ILE A 211 17.13 2.28 14.97
N ILE A 212 17.76 1.13 15.13
CA ILE A 212 18.54 0.46 14.07
C ILE A 212 17.63 -0.28 13.07
N GLN A 213 16.37 -0.53 13.44
CA GLN A 213 15.44 -1.34 12.65
C GLN A 213 14.30 -0.53 12.02
N PHE A 214 14.15 0.75 12.37
CA PHE A 214 13.08 1.56 11.81
C PHE A 214 13.35 1.82 10.32
N LYS A 215 12.51 1.25 9.46
CA LYS A 215 12.43 1.57 8.04
C LYS A 215 11.15 2.36 7.80
N THR A 216 11.28 3.50 7.15
CA THR A 216 10.12 4.30 6.72
C THR A 216 9.22 3.43 5.84
N PRO A 217 7.92 3.26 6.20
CA PRO A 217 6.99 2.55 5.34
C PRO A 217 6.81 3.34 4.05
N ARG A 218 6.93 2.67 2.90
CA ARG A 218 6.78 3.34 1.58
C ARG A 218 5.36 3.77 1.30
N CYS A 219 4.38 3.11 1.92
CA CYS A 219 3.01 3.57 1.88
C CYS A 219 2.35 3.43 3.25
N ILE A 220 1.55 4.43 3.58
CA ILE A 220 0.95 4.62 4.89
C ILE A 220 -0.54 4.40 4.75
N THR A 221 -1.11 3.62 5.66
CA THR A 221 -2.56 3.50 5.79
C THR A 221 -3.10 4.69 6.59
N ARG A 222 -4.32 5.16 6.28
CA ARG A 222 -4.98 6.27 7.01
C ARG A 222 -5.04 6.08 8.53
N SER A 223 -5.02 4.82 9.00
CA SER A 223 -4.99 4.48 10.43
C SER A 223 -3.72 4.96 11.14
N ASN A 224 -2.64 5.26 10.42
CA ASN A 224 -1.41 5.79 10.99
C ASN A 224 -1.45 7.33 11.11
N THR A 225 -2.39 7.82 11.93
CA THR A 225 -2.63 9.24 12.15
C THR A 225 -1.41 10.02 12.65
N PRO A 226 -0.56 9.51 13.56
CA PRO A 226 0.59 10.25 14.05
C PRO A 226 1.64 10.55 12.96
N MET A 227 1.96 9.57 12.12
CA MET A 227 2.93 9.75 11.03
C MET A 227 2.42 10.73 9.97
N LEU A 228 1.15 10.60 9.56
CA LEU A 228 0.52 11.52 8.62
C LEU A 228 0.52 12.95 9.16
N LYS A 229 0.26 13.14 10.46
CA LYS A 229 0.31 14.46 11.08
C LYS A 229 1.70 15.10 11.00
N ILE A 230 2.75 14.34 11.33
CA ILE A 230 4.13 14.83 11.23
C ILE A 230 4.47 15.19 9.78
N LEU A 231 4.07 14.37 8.81
CA LEU A 231 4.29 14.67 7.39
C LEU A 231 3.59 15.96 6.98
N GLU A 232 2.30 16.10 7.28
CA GLU A 232 1.48 17.28 6.94
C GLU A 232 2.01 18.56 7.57
N ASP A 233 2.42 18.51 8.84
CA ASP A 233 2.95 19.67 9.57
C ASP A 233 4.30 20.16 9.00
N ASN A 234 5.02 19.32 8.23
CA ASN A 234 6.32 19.66 7.63
C ASN A 234 6.27 19.81 6.10
N VAL A 235 5.08 19.87 5.48
CA VAL A 235 4.95 20.11 4.04
C VAL A 235 5.39 21.53 3.70
N ILE A 236 6.33 21.66 2.77
CA ILE A 236 6.82 22.96 2.26
C ILE A 236 6.20 23.35 0.92
N ALA A 237 5.80 22.38 0.09
CA ALA A 237 5.20 22.63 -1.21
C ALA A 237 4.28 21.48 -1.63
N ARG A 238 3.26 21.79 -2.45
CA ARG A 238 2.25 20.85 -2.96
C ARG A 238 2.07 21.04 -4.47
N PHE A 239 2.07 19.94 -5.21
CA PHE A 239 1.92 19.94 -6.67
C PHE A 239 0.94 18.84 -7.07
N PHE A 240 -0.02 19.17 -7.94
CA PHE A 240 -0.94 18.18 -8.52
C PHE A 240 -0.57 17.91 -9.97
N SER A 241 -0.69 16.68 -10.43
CA SER A 241 -0.36 16.37 -11.82
C SER A 241 -1.35 16.98 -12.83
N THR A 242 -0.81 17.61 -13.87
CA THR A 242 -1.57 18.26 -14.96
C THR A 242 -1.64 17.43 -16.25
N MET A 243 -1.10 16.21 -16.26
CA MET A 243 -0.90 15.39 -17.48
C MET A 243 -2.19 15.07 -18.27
N TYR A 244 -3.32 14.94 -17.58
CA TYR A 244 -4.60 14.52 -18.18
C TYR A 244 -5.70 15.59 -18.08
N GLU A 245 -5.39 16.80 -17.61
CA GLU A 245 -6.37 17.88 -17.48
C GLU A 245 -6.71 18.55 -18.83
N ASN A 246 -5.81 18.45 -19.82
CA ASN A 246 -5.95 19.08 -21.14
C ASN A 246 -6.67 18.22 -22.22
N GLN A 247 -7.45 17.21 -21.83
CA GLN A 247 -8.18 16.35 -22.78
C GLN A 247 -9.71 16.57 -22.81
N LYS A 248 -10.20 17.72 -22.32
CA LYS A 248 -11.61 18.11 -22.46
C LYS A 248 -11.86 18.98 -23.68
#